data_AF-A0A846C414-F1
#
_entry.id   AF-A0A846C414-F1
#
_cell.length_a   1.000
_cell.length_b   1.000
_cell.length_c   1.000
_cell.angle_alpha   90.00
_cell.angle_beta   90.00
_cell.angle_gamma   90.00
#
_symmetry.space_group_name_H-M   'P 1'
#
loop_
_entity.id
_entity.type
_entity.pdbx_description
1 polymer ?
#
loop_
_entity_poly.entity_id
_entity_poly.type
_entity_poly.pdbx_seq_one_letter_code
_entity_poly.pdbx_strand_id
1 'polypeptide(L)'
;MAFTRIREITQGFTNLCWLFLDIKSVGPRDDQDHAVMSHNQISGSGKWDSISSGITNDIIIATGQRTSHEFHCSIPPIYILSNGSIIPVIIIILKPVYKMLSLEGELDRGQPLSRISFACVPNGLLLHEQPKYLSLFPSLFFPGKDDKNKNPQKMRCRVSFEVLRNIADWRFREFLIV
;
A
#
# COMPACT_ATOMS: atom_id res chain seq x y z
N MET A 1 -12.85 -21.74 -8.86
CA MET A 1 -13.81 -20.73 -8.37
C MET A 1 -13.26 -19.29 -8.38
N ALA A 2 -12.01 -19.00 -8.00
CA ALA A 2 -11.48 -17.62 -8.02
C ALA A 2 -11.27 -17.01 -9.43
N PHE A 3 -10.82 -17.80 -10.42
CA PHE A 3 -10.58 -17.31 -11.78
C PHE A 3 -11.84 -16.80 -12.50
N THR A 4 -13.01 -17.38 -12.18
CA THR A 4 -14.30 -16.93 -12.73
C THR A 4 -14.65 -15.54 -12.18
N ARG A 5 -14.34 -15.28 -10.91
CA ARG A 5 -14.77 -14.05 -10.24
C ARG A 5 -14.04 -12.80 -10.71
N ILE A 6 -12.72 -12.87 -10.94
CA ILE A 6 -11.97 -11.72 -11.49
C ILE A 6 -12.46 -11.40 -12.90
N ARG A 7 -12.72 -12.44 -13.71
CA ARG A 7 -13.29 -12.29 -15.05
C ARG A 7 -14.66 -11.62 -15.02
N GLU A 8 -15.53 -12.01 -14.09
CA GLU A 8 -16.84 -11.38 -13.89
C GLU A 8 -16.71 -9.90 -13.49
N ILE A 9 -15.90 -9.60 -12.46
CA ILE A 9 -15.72 -8.23 -11.93
C ILE A 9 -15.16 -7.30 -13.00
N THR A 10 -14.24 -7.79 -13.82
CA THR A 10 -13.58 -7.00 -14.87
C THR A 10 -14.31 -7.09 -16.21
N GLN A 11 -15.51 -7.67 -16.25
CA GLN A 11 -16.35 -7.81 -17.45
C GLN A 11 -15.60 -8.45 -18.63
N GLY A 12 -14.79 -9.46 -18.34
CA GLY A 12 -14.02 -10.21 -19.32
C GLY A 12 -12.65 -9.64 -19.68
N PHE A 13 -12.25 -8.48 -19.14
CA PHE A 13 -10.96 -7.86 -19.45
C PHE A 13 -9.76 -8.72 -19.00
N THR A 14 -9.81 -9.28 -17.79
CA THR A 14 -8.80 -10.24 -17.32
C THR A 14 -9.40 -11.20 -16.31
N ASN A 15 -8.78 -12.37 -16.14
CA ASN A 15 -9.07 -13.30 -15.05
C ASN A 15 -7.91 -13.42 -14.06
N LEU A 16 -6.92 -12.53 -14.16
CA LEU A 16 -5.68 -12.53 -13.38
C LEU A 16 -5.50 -11.21 -12.63
N CYS A 17 -4.80 -11.30 -11.50
CA CYS A 17 -4.29 -10.15 -10.78
C CYS A 17 -2.94 -10.48 -10.16
N TRP A 18 -2.10 -9.46 -9.98
CA TRP A 18 -0.87 -9.59 -9.22
C TRP A 18 -1.14 -9.11 -7.81
N LEU A 19 -1.35 -10.05 -6.89
CA LEU A 19 -1.56 -9.72 -5.49
C LEU A 19 -0.20 -9.41 -4.84
N PHE A 20 0.02 -8.14 -4.52
CA PHE A 20 1.11 -7.70 -3.69
C PHE A 20 0.60 -7.51 -2.26
N LEU A 21 0.90 -8.47 -1.37
CA LEU A 21 0.51 -8.42 0.03
C LEU A 21 1.75 -8.27 0.91
N ASP A 22 1.73 -7.29 1.82
CA ASP A 22 2.80 -7.09 2.79
C ASP A 22 2.28 -7.06 4.23
N ILE A 23 2.99 -7.74 5.14
CA ILE A 23 2.61 -7.85 6.54
C ILE A 23 3.39 -6.82 7.38
N LYS A 24 2.66 -6.01 8.16
CA LYS A 24 3.19 -4.95 9.02
C LYS A 24 2.75 -5.16 10.47
N SER A 25 3.39 -6.08 11.19
CA SER A 25 3.02 -6.35 12.59
C SER A 25 3.47 -5.23 13.53
N VAL A 26 2.59 -4.82 14.45
CA VAL A 26 2.89 -3.79 15.46
C VAL A 26 2.34 -4.14 16.84
N GLY A 27 2.99 -3.61 17.87
CA GLY A 27 2.49 -3.63 19.25
C GLY A 27 1.88 -2.29 19.66
N PRO A 28 1.37 -2.16 20.90
CA PRO A 28 0.63 -1.00 21.36
C PRO A 28 1.42 0.32 21.33
N ARG A 29 2.76 0.26 21.32
CA ARG A 29 3.63 1.45 21.25
C ARG A 29 3.84 2.00 19.84
N ASP A 30 3.47 1.25 18.80
CA ASP A 30 3.62 1.65 17.40
C ASP A 30 2.35 1.39 16.58
N ASP A 31 1.21 1.17 17.24
CA ASP A 31 -0.09 1.02 16.59
C ASP A 31 -0.65 2.38 16.16
N GLN A 32 -0.10 2.90 15.08
CA GLN A 32 -0.52 4.17 14.47
C GLN A 32 -1.46 3.91 13.29
N ASP A 33 -2.33 4.86 12.94
CA ASP A 33 -3.31 4.73 11.85
C ASP A 33 -2.69 4.92 10.44
N HIS A 34 -1.59 4.20 10.21
CA HIS A 34 -0.87 4.14 8.95
C HIS A 34 -0.01 2.87 8.86
N ALA A 35 0.60 2.67 7.69
CA ALA A 35 1.69 1.74 7.49
C ALA A 35 2.88 2.41 6.81
N VAL A 36 4.11 2.03 7.19
CA VAL A 36 5.34 2.47 6.51
C VAL A 36 5.61 1.55 5.32
N MET A 37 5.67 2.12 4.12
CA MET A 37 5.80 1.40 2.86
C MET A 37 7.09 1.78 2.14
N SER A 38 7.80 0.77 1.64
CA SER A 38 9.01 0.94 0.85
C SER A 38 8.71 1.19 -0.62
N HIS A 39 9.70 1.73 -1.34
CA HIS A 39 9.63 2.00 -2.78
C HIS A 39 9.15 0.80 -3.61
N ASN A 40 9.49 -0.41 -3.17
CA ASN A 40 9.15 -1.69 -3.80
C ASN A 40 7.86 -2.30 -3.25
N GLN A 41 6.97 -1.51 -2.67
CA GLN A 41 5.70 -1.97 -2.12
C GLN A 41 4.51 -1.14 -2.63
N ILE A 42 4.78 -0.09 -3.40
CA ILE A 42 3.79 0.80 -4.01
C ILE A 42 4.06 0.85 -5.51
N SER A 43 2.99 0.88 -6.30
CA SER A 43 3.09 1.04 -7.75
C SER A 43 2.98 2.51 -8.15
N GLY A 44 3.76 2.91 -9.15
CA GLY A 44 3.72 4.25 -9.75
C GLY A 44 2.99 4.28 -11.09
N SER A 45 3.08 5.40 -11.81
CA SER A 45 2.29 5.64 -13.04
C SER A 45 2.52 4.61 -14.16
N GLY A 46 3.66 3.93 -14.20
CA GLY A 46 3.93 2.88 -15.18
C GLY A 46 4.12 3.39 -16.61
N LYS A 47 4.71 4.57 -16.78
CA LYS A 47 5.00 5.16 -18.09
C LYS A 47 5.99 4.30 -18.87
N TRP A 48 5.67 4.08 -20.15
CA TRP A 48 6.52 3.33 -21.07
C TRP A 48 6.53 4.01 -22.43
N ASP A 49 7.45 4.98 -22.57
CA ASP A 49 7.43 5.91 -23.71
C ASP A 49 8.05 5.33 -24.98
N SER A 50 8.87 4.27 -24.87
CA SER A 50 9.45 3.60 -26.04
C SER A 50 9.72 2.11 -25.79
N ILE A 51 9.63 1.31 -26.85
CA ILE A 51 9.85 -0.15 -26.80
C ILE A 51 11.25 -0.51 -26.28
N SER A 52 12.26 0.31 -26.58
CA SER A 52 13.65 0.08 -26.14
C SER A 52 13.90 0.50 -24.69
N SER A 53 12.96 1.20 -24.06
CA SER A 53 13.03 1.58 -22.65
C SER A 53 12.35 0.56 -21.75
N GLY A 54 12.63 0.62 -20.45
CA GLY A 54 11.83 -0.05 -19.43
C GLY A 54 10.69 0.84 -18.92
N ILE A 55 9.80 0.26 -18.12
CA ILE A 55 8.76 1.02 -17.43
C ILE A 55 9.40 1.98 -16.41
N THR A 56 8.94 3.23 -16.39
CA THR A 56 9.31 4.24 -15.41
C THR A 56 8.08 4.71 -14.63
N ASN A 57 8.30 5.34 -13.49
CA ASN A 57 7.24 5.85 -12.63
C ASN A 57 7.47 7.32 -12.34
N ASP A 58 6.39 8.10 -12.38
CA ASP A 58 6.42 9.47 -11.87
C ASP A 58 6.69 9.47 -10.36
N ILE A 59 7.35 10.54 -9.90
CA ILE A 59 7.66 10.72 -8.49
C ILE A 59 6.38 11.06 -7.73
N ILE A 60 6.14 10.38 -6.60
CA ILE A 60 5.10 10.76 -5.65
C ILE A 60 5.71 11.74 -4.65
N ILE A 61 5.04 12.86 -4.38
CA ILE A 61 5.44 13.77 -3.31
C ILE A 61 4.69 13.39 -2.03
N ALA A 62 5.38 12.71 -1.11
CA ALA A 62 4.83 12.34 0.18
C ALA A 62 4.73 13.59 1.07
N THR A 63 3.52 14.07 1.34
CA THR A 63 3.26 15.36 1.99
C THR A 63 2.65 15.17 3.37
N GLY A 64 3.39 15.58 4.41
CA GLY A 64 2.90 15.64 5.78
C GLY A 64 2.66 17.08 6.23
N GLN A 65 2.18 17.25 7.46
CA GLN A 65 1.87 18.59 8.02
C GLN A 65 3.08 19.53 8.09
N ARG A 66 4.31 19.01 8.24
CA ARG A 66 5.52 19.80 8.50
C ARG A 66 6.62 19.63 7.46
N THR A 67 6.56 18.57 6.66
CA THR A 67 7.65 18.21 5.75
C THR A 67 7.11 17.35 4.61
N SER A 68 7.87 17.29 3.54
CA SER A 68 7.60 16.48 2.37
C SER A 68 8.89 15.86 1.84
N HIS A 69 8.78 14.74 1.13
CA HIS A 69 9.89 14.20 0.36
C HIS A 69 9.40 13.47 -0.89
N GLU A 70 10.31 13.30 -1.83
CA GLU A 70 10.11 12.47 -3.02
C GLU A 70 10.05 10.98 -2.63
N PHE A 71 9.10 10.27 -3.21
CA PHE A 71 8.91 8.84 -3.04
C PHE A 71 8.89 8.17 -4.42
N HIS A 72 9.93 7.39 -4.69
CA HIS A 72 10.17 6.78 -6.00
C HIS A 72 9.62 5.36 -6.03
N CYS A 73 8.44 5.14 -6.58
CA CYS A 73 7.86 3.81 -6.68
C CYS A 73 8.62 2.93 -7.68
N SER A 74 8.80 1.64 -7.38
CA SER A 74 9.51 0.70 -8.25
C SER A 74 8.65 -0.44 -8.82
N ILE A 75 7.34 -0.45 -8.54
CA ILE A 75 6.41 -1.42 -9.11
C ILE A 75 5.59 -0.75 -10.23
N PRO A 76 5.36 -1.40 -11.38
CA PRO A 76 4.40 -0.93 -12.38
C PRO A 76 2.95 -1.17 -11.91
N PRO A 77 1.95 -0.43 -12.41
CA PRO A 77 0.56 -0.62 -11.98
C PRO A 77 -0.10 -1.85 -12.62
N ILE A 78 0.47 -2.37 -13.72
CA ILE A 78 0.03 -3.53 -14.49
C ILE A 78 1.28 -4.29 -14.98
N TYR A 79 1.24 -5.62 -14.92
CA TYR A 79 2.19 -6.49 -15.63
C TYR A 79 1.54 -7.09 -16.87
N ILE A 80 2.31 -7.18 -17.95
CA ILE A 80 1.96 -7.96 -19.15
C ILE A 80 2.94 -9.14 -19.24
N LEU A 81 2.43 -10.36 -19.26
CA LEU A 81 3.28 -11.55 -19.41
C LEU A 81 3.58 -11.83 -20.88
N SER A 82 4.59 -12.67 -21.14
CA SER A 82 5.02 -13.04 -22.49
C SER A 82 3.94 -13.72 -23.34
N ASN A 83 2.91 -14.29 -22.70
CA ASN A 83 1.73 -14.86 -23.37
C ASN A 83 0.60 -13.83 -23.62
N GLY A 84 0.85 -12.55 -23.41
CA GLY A 84 -0.13 -11.47 -23.57
C GLY A 84 -1.10 -11.30 -22.40
N SER A 85 -0.94 -12.07 -21.31
CA SER A 85 -1.81 -11.94 -20.13
C SER A 85 -1.67 -10.57 -19.48
N ILE A 86 -2.80 -9.89 -19.27
CA ILE A 86 -2.88 -8.59 -18.59
C ILE A 86 -3.13 -8.81 -17.11
N ILE A 87 -2.23 -8.32 -16.26
CA ILE A 87 -2.24 -8.60 -14.82
C ILE A 87 -2.16 -7.28 -14.02
N PRO A 88 -3.29 -6.67 -13.66
CA PRO A 88 -3.32 -5.50 -12.80
C PRO A 88 -2.74 -5.81 -11.41
N VAL A 89 -1.97 -4.87 -10.84
CA VAL A 89 -1.40 -5.00 -9.49
C VAL A 89 -2.42 -4.56 -8.44
N ILE A 90 -2.62 -5.41 -7.43
CA ILE A 90 -3.45 -5.15 -6.25
C ILE A 90 -2.51 -5.09 -5.03
N ILE A 91 -2.53 -3.97 -4.30
CA ILE A 91 -1.63 -3.74 -3.16
C ILE A 91 -2.42 -3.82 -1.86
N ILE A 92 -2.14 -4.84 -1.06
CA ILE A 92 -2.76 -5.07 0.24
C ILE A 92 -1.73 -4.94 1.35
N ILE A 93 -2.08 -4.19 2.38
CA ILE A 93 -1.35 -4.16 3.65
C ILE A 93 -2.14 -4.98 4.64
N LEU A 94 -1.50 -5.99 5.23
CA LEU A 94 -2.02 -6.75 6.35
C LEU A 94 -1.29 -6.27 7.61
N LYS A 95 -2.01 -5.71 8.57
CA LYS A 95 -1.43 -5.16 9.80
C LYS A 95 -1.94 -5.91 11.03
N PRO A 96 -1.29 -7.01 11.43
CA PRO A 96 -1.53 -7.65 12.72
C PRO A 96 -1.14 -6.73 13.86
N VAL A 97 -2.03 -6.55 14.82
CA VAL A 97 -1.78 -5.78 16.04
C VAL A 97 -1.85 -6.74 17.23
N TYR A 98 -0.74 -6.84 17.96
CA TYR A 98 -0.65 -7.68 19.16
C TYR A 98 -0.76 -6.84 20.43
N LYS A 99 -1.24 -7.47 21.52
CA LYS A 99 -1.18 -6.91 22.88
C LYS A 99 0.19 -7.12 23.50
N MET A 100 0.50 -6.38 24.55
CA MET A 100 1.65 -6.69 25.41
C MET A 100 1.11 -6.92 26.81
N LEU A 101 0.89 -8.18 27.20
CA LEU A 101 0.26 -8.52 28.48
C LEU A 101 1.06 -7.96 29.67
N SER A 102 2.38 -7.88 29.52
CA SER A 102 3.27 -7.24 30.50
C SER A 102 3.03 -5.75 30.73
N LEU A 103 2.36 -5.04 29.82
CA LEU A 103 1.95 -3.64 29.99
C LEU A 103 0.55 -3.52 30.59
N GLU A 104 -0.24 -4.60 30.59
CA GLU A 104 -1.62 -4.64 31.08
C GLU A 104 -1.68 -5.06 32.57
N GLY A 105 -0.52 -5.23 33.22
CA GLY A 105 -0.43 -5.61 34.63
C GLY A 105 -0.66 -7.11 34.88
N GLU A 106 -0.74 -7.91 33.82
CA GLU A 106 -0.83 -9.36 33.93
C GLU A 106 0.53 -9.96 34.33
N LEU A 107 0.50 -11.02 35.15
CA LEU A 107 1.69 -11.82 35.48
C LEU A 107 2.26 -12.56 34.25
N ASP A 108 1.47 -12.60 33.18
CA ASP A 108 1.76 -13.35 31.97
C ASP A 108 2.64 -12.55 30.98
N ARG A 109 3.48 -13.25 30.21
CA ARG A 109 4.50 -12.65 29.33
C ARG A 109 4.19 -12.82 27.83
N GLY A 110 2.92 -12.79 27.48
CA GLY A 110 2.45 -13.00 26.11
C GLY A 110 2.34 -11.74 25.25
N GLN A 111 2.30 -11.96 23.93
CA GLN A 111 1.91 -10.94 22.94
C GLN A 111 0.82 -11.49 22.00
N PRO A 112 -0.38 -11.79 22.52
CA PRO A 112 -1.45 -12.38 21.72
C PRO A 112 -1.95 -11.41 20.65
N LEU A 113 -2.44 -11.96 19.55
CA LEU A 113 -3.06 -11.20 18.48
C LEU A 113 -4.37 -10.57 19.00
N SER A 114 -4.49 -9.25 18.82
CA SER A 114 -5.64 -8.47 19.27
C SER A 114 -6.57 -8.13 18.11
N ARG A 115 -5.98 -7.76 16.98
CA ARG A 115 -6.69 -7.20 15.83
C ARG A 115 -5.89 -7.43 14.57
N ILE A 116 -6.57 -7.59 13.45
CA ILE A 116 -5.96 -7.57 12.12
C ILE A 116 -6.58 -6.41 11.35
N SER A 117 -5.75 -5.51 10.84
CA SER A 117 -6.17 -4.46 9.92
C SER A 117 -5.81 -4.85 8.49
N PHE A 118 -6.68 -4.54 7.54
CA PHE A 118 -6.46 -4.69 6.11
C PHE A 118 -6.58 -3.32 5.46
N ALA A 119 -5.61 -2.97 4.63
CA ALA A 119 -5.66 -1.75 3.82
C ALA A 119 -5.44 -2.09 2.34
N CYS A 120 -6.26 -1.56 1.45
CA CYS A 120 -6.12 -1.68 0.00
C CYS A 120 -5.70 -0.34 -0.60
N VAL A 121 -4.43 -0.25 -0.97
CA VAL A 121 -3.83 0.96 -1.54
C VAL A 121 -4.18 1.03 -3.03
N PRO A 122 -4.65 2.17 -3.56
CA PRO A 122 -4.84 2.32 -5.00
C PRO A 122 -3.52 2.05 -5.75
N ASN A 123 -3.57 1.34 -6.87
CA ASN A 123 -2.39 1.18 -7.72
C ASN A 123 -2.05 2.50 -8.43
N GLY A 124 -0.89 2.56 -9.06
CA GLY A 124 -0.37 3.79 -9.65
C GLY A 124 -1.25 4.46 -10.72
N LEU A 125 -2.06 3.69 -11.47
CA LEU A 125 -3.02 4.29 -12.41
C LEU A 125 -4.11 5.09 -11.68
N LEU A 126 -4.63 4.54 -10.57
CA LEU A 126 -5.61 5.25 -9.75
C LEU A 126 -5.01 6.46 -9.02
N LEU A 127 -3.72 6.36 -8.66
CA LEU A 127 -2.97 7.43 -7.99
C LEU A 127 -2.69 8.61 -8.92
N HIS A 128 -2.20 8.35 -10.14
CA HIS A 128 -1.69 9.38 -11.06
C HIS A 128 -2.68 9.77 -12.17
N GLU A 129 -3.50 8.84 -12.68
CA GLU A 129 -4.23 9.02 -13.95
C GLU A 129 -5.73 9.26 -13.77
N GLN A 130 -6.46 8.32 -13.15
CA GLN A 130 -7.91 8.46 -12.95
C GLN A 130 -8.35 7.61 -11.76
N PRO A 131 -8.96 8.18 -10.71
CA PRO A 131 -9.43 9.56 -10.59
C PRO A 131 -8.36 10.56 -10.11
N LYS A 132 -7.07 10.22 -10.16
CA LYS A 132 -5.94 11.03 -9.67
C LYS A 132 -5.96 11.24 -8.16
N TYR A 133 -5.98 10.14 -7.39
CA TYR A 133 -6.08 10.21 -5.93
C TYR A 133 -4.97 11.03 -5.26
N LEU A 134 -3.78 11.14 -5.85
CA LEU A 134 -2.72 12.00 -5.29
C LEU A 134 -3.10 13.50 -5.32
N SER A 135 -3.88 13.93 -6.31
CA SER A 135 -4.37 15.30 -6.39
C SER A 135 -5.58 15.52 -5.47
N LEU A 136 -6.46 14.52 -5.36
CA LEU A 136 -7.67 14.62 -4.53
C LEU A 136 -7.37 14.46 -3.03
N PHE A 137 -6.34 13.68 -2.70
CA PHE A 137 -5.96 13.32 -1.33
C PHE A 137 -4.44 13.44 -1.16
N PRO A 138 -3.88 14.67 -1.14
CA PRO A 138 -2.43 14.89 -1.11
C PRO A 138 -1.74 14.34 0.14
N SER A 139 -2.48 14.15 1.23
CA SER A 139 -1.98 13.55 2.49
C SER A 139 -2.07 12.02 2.53
N LEU A 140 -2.50 11.35 1.44
CA LEU A 140 -2.55 9.88 1.37
C LEU A 140 -1.17 9.27 1.66
N PHE A 141 -0.14 9.86 1.07
CA PHE A 141 1.26 9.51 1.32
C PHE A 141 1.92 10.64 2.09
N PHE A 142 2.60 10.31 3.18
CA PHE A 142 3.31 11.29 4.00
C PHE A 142 4.67 10.75 4.45
N PRO A 143 5.60 11.62 4.89
CA PRO A 143 6.98 11.22 5.18
C PRO A 143 7.12 10.01 6.10
N GLY A 144 8.11 9.15 5.82
CA GLY A 144 8.42 7.93 6.59
C GLY A 144 9.23 8.15 7.87
N LYS A 145 9.80 7.04 8.39
CA LYS A 145 10.72 7.00 9.55
C LYS A 145 12.21 7.01 9.14
N ASP A 146 12.53 7.27 7.87
CA ASP A 146 13.91 7.17 7.40
C ASP A 146 14.77 8.35 7.85
N ASP A 147 16.01 8.03 8.23
CA ASP A 147 17.01 9.02 8.62
C ASP A 147 17.52 9.82 7.42
N LYS A 148 18.08 11.01 7.71
CA LYS A 148 18.61 11.95 6.70
C LYS A 148 19.70 11.35 5.79
N ASN A 149 20.39 10.30 6.23
CA ASN A 149 21.48 9.66 5.47
C ASN A 149 20.98 8.53 4.54
N LYS A 150 19.68 8.25 4.52
CA LYS A 150 19.11 7.23 3.65
C LYS A 150 19.23 7.68 2.19
N ASN A 151 19.48 6.73 1.28
CA ASN A 151 19.44 7.00 -0.15
C ASN A 151 18.07 7.61 -0.52
N PRO A 152 18.03 8.83 -1.11
CA PRO A 152 16.79 9.51 -1.47
C PRO A 152 15.85 8.67 -2.34
N GLN A 153 16.40 7.84 -3.24
CA GLN A 153 15.63 6.96 -4.12
C GLN A 153 15.00 5.77 -3.39
N LYS A 154 15.44 5.49 -2.16
CA LYS A 154 14.97 4.37 -1.34
C LYS A 154 14.26 4.82 -0.06
N MET A 155 13.87 6.09 0.00
CA MET A 155 13.06 6.62 1.09
C MET A 155 11.72 5.89 1.13
N ARG A 156 11.30 5.53 2.33
CA ARG A 156 9.98 4.97 2.62
C ARG A 156 9.00 6.10 2.90
N CYS A 157 7.75 5.89 2.55
CA CYS A 157 6.66 6.77 2.93
C CYS A 157 5.74 6.07 3.94
N ARG A 158 4.77 6.80 4.48
CA ARG A 158 3.63 6.25 5.20
C ARG A 158 2.39 6.37 4.33
N VAL A 159 1.50 5.39 4.43
CA VAL A 159 0.16 5.41 3.82
C VAL A 159 -0.88 5.63 4.91
N SER A 160 -1.67 6.70 4.80
CA SER A 160 -2.71 7.03 5.78
C SER A 160 -3.94 6.12 5.63
N PHE A 161 -4.31 5.42 6.69
CA PHE A 161 -5.52 4.59 6.68
C PHE A 161 -6.79 5.42 6.79
N GLU A 162 -6.76 6.53 7.52
CA GLU A 162 -7.83 7.54 7.54
C GLU A 162 -8.18 8.00 6.13
N VAL A 163 -7.17 8.38 5.33
CA VAL A 163 -7.41 8.83 3.96
C VAL A 163 -7.92 7.68 3.08
N LEU A 164 -7.46 6.45 3.28
CA LEU A 164 -8.01 5.29 2.57
C LEU A 164 -9.49 5.09 2.87
N ARG A 165 -9.92 5.24 4.15
CA ARG A 165 -11.35 5.21 4.53
C ARG A 165 -12.13 6.31 3.81
N ASN A 166 -11.59 7.52 3.73
CA ASN A 166 -12.23 8.66 3.05
C ASN A 166 -12.37 8.46 1.53
N ILE A 167 -11.46 7.69 0.90
CA ILE A 167 -11.58 7.33 -0.51
C ILE A 167 -12.73 6.33 -0.72
N ALA A 168 -12.77 5.27 0.08
CA ALA A 168 -13.87 4.32 0.13
C ALA A 168 -13.74 3.39 1.34
N ASP A 169 -14.85 3.13 2.05
CA ASP A 169 -14.87 2.34 3.29
C ASP A 169 -14.23 0.94 3.17
N TRP A 170 -14.30 0.30 2.01
CA TRP A 170 -13.74 -1.04 1.81
C TRP A 170 -12.20 -1.02 1.70
N ARG A 171 -11.58 0.13 1.47
CA ARG A 171 -10.12 0.25 1.37
C ARG A 171 -9.42 0.11 2.71
N PHE A 172 -10.14 0.16 3.82
CA PHE A 172 -9.59 -0.16 5.11
C PHE A 172 -10.62 -0.86 5.99
N ARG A 173 -10.26 -2.01 6.54
CA ARG A 173 -11.11 -2.81 7.42
C ARG A 173 -10.30 -3.34 8.59
N GLU A 174 -10.98 -3.54 9.71
CA GLU A 174 -10.38 -4.12 10.91
C GLU A 174 -11.22 -5.31 11.37
N PHE A 175 -10.54 -6.33 11.88
CA PHE A 175 -11.13 -7.52 12.46
C PHE A 175 -10.56 -7.68 13.86
N LEU A 176 -11.42 -7.58 14.87
CA LEU A 176 -11.04 -7.86 16.25
C LEU A 176 -10.93 -9.37 16.44
N ILE A 177 -9.87 -9.79 17.13
CA ILE A 177 -9.70 -11.18 17.55
C ILE A 177 -10.23 -11.26 18.97
N VAL A 178 -11.33 -11.99 19.12
CA VAL A 178 -11.98 -12.28 20.40
C VAL A 178 -11.38 -13.55 20.99
#